data_AF-A0A2X3KKK7-F1
#
_entry.id   AF-A0A2X3KKK7-F1
#
_cell.length_a   1.000
_cell.length_b   1.000
_cell.length_c   1.000
_cell.angle_alpha   90.00
_cell.angle_beta   90.00
_cell.angle_gamma   90.00
#
_symmetry.space_group_name_H-M   'P 1'
#
loop_
_entity.id
_entity.type
_entity.pdbx_description
1 polymer ?
#
loop_
_entity_poly.entity_id
_entity_poly.type
_entity_poly.pdbx_seq_one_letter_code
_entity_poly.pdbx_strand_id
1 'polypeptide(L)'
;MMYRIRNWLVATLLLLCTPVGAATLSDIQVSNGNQQARITLSFIGDPDYAFSHQSKRTVALDIKQTGVIQGLPLLFSGNNLVKAIRSGTPKDAQTLRLVVDLTENGKTEAVKRQNGSNYTVVFTINADAPPPPPPPPVVAKRVENACGCRTARQRTGAQSV
;
A
#
# COMPACT_ATOMS: atom_id res chain seq x y z
N MET A 1 -57.43 0.20 23.43
CA MET A 1 -56.71 0.63 22.20
C MET A 1 -55.21 0.94 22.43
N MET A 2 -54.84 1.59 23.54
CA MET A 2 -53.48 2.14 23.81
C MET A 2 -52.32 1.13 23.74
N TYR A 3 -52.54 -0.14 24.12
CA TYR A 3 -51.49 -1.17 24.16
C TYR A 3 -51.02 -1.63 22.77
N ARG A 4 -51.86 -1.52 21.74
CA ARG A 4 -51.48 -1.90 20.37
C ARG A 4 -50.55 -0.88 19.72
N ILE A 5 -50.81 0.40 19.95
CA ILE A 5 -49.94 1.51 19.51
C ILE A 5 -48.61 1.47 20.27
N ARG A 6 -48.64 1.16 21.58
CA ARG A 6 -47.42 1.05 22.39
C ARG A 6 -46.54 -0.12 21.96
N ASN A 7 -47.12 -1.28 21.62
CA ASN A 7 -46.35 -2.39 21.04
C ASN A 7 -45.77 -2.08 19.66
N TRP A 8 -46.51 -1.33 18.83
CA TRP A 8 -46.01 -0.91 17.53
C TRP A 8 -44.84 0.06 17.65
N LEU A 9 -44.93 1.04 18.56
CA LEU A 9 -43.84 1.98 18.83
C LEU A 9 -42.57 1.28 19.32
N VAL A 10 -42.69 0.26 20.17
CA VAL A 10 -41.54 -0.54 20.62
C VAL A 10 -40.96 -1.37 19.47
N ALA A 11 -41.80 -1.93 18.60
CA ALA A 11 -41.36 -2.67 17.43
C ALA A 11 -40.65 -1.78 16.40
N THR A 12 -41.13 -0.56 16.14
CA THR A 12 -40.41 0.40 15.29
C THR A 12 -39.13 0.89 15.96
N LEU A 13 -39.14 1.15 17.27
CA LEU A 13 -37.94 1.59 17.99
C LEU A 13 -36.82 0.54 17.96
N LEU A 14 -37.15 -0.75 18.08
CA LEU A 14 -36.19 -1.85 17.93
C LEU A 14 -35.69 -2.02 16.48
N LEU A 15 -36.52 -1.67 15.48
CA LEU A 15 -36.11 -1.70 14.06
C LEU A 15 -35.09 -0.59 13.72
N LEU A 16 -35.02 0.49 14.50
CA LEU A 16 -34.09 1.61 14.26
C LEU A 16 -32.66 1.34 14.74
N CYS A 17 -32.41 0.25 15.48
CA CYS A 17 -31.07 -0.11 15.92
C CYS A 17 -30.38 -1.01 14.88
N THR A 18 -30.04 -0.47 13.71
CA THR A 18 -29.01 -1.09 12.88
C THR A 18 -27.64 -0.67 13.44
N PRO A 19 -26.84 -1.59 14.00
CA PRO A 19 -25.46 -1.26 14.32
C PRO A 19 -24.73 -1.02 13.00
N VAL A 20 -24.39 0.24 12.71
CA VAL A 20 -23.31 0.53 11.78
C VAL A 20 -22.04 0.03 12.47
N GLY A 21 -21.63 -1.20 12.15
CA GLY A 21 -20.40 -1.76 12.67
C GLY A 21 -19.21 -0.93 12.19
N ALA A 22 -18.46 -0.35 13.12
CA ALA A 22 -17.17 0.25 12.80
C ALA A 22 -16.24 -0.86 12.29
N ALA A 23 -15.51 -0.60 11.20
CA ALA A 23 -14.55 -1.57 10.70
C ALA A 23 -13.46 -1.85 11.75
N THR A 24 -13.11 -3.11 11.89
CA THR A 24 -12.10 -3.53 12.86
C THR A 24 -10.78 -3.75 12.13
N LEU A 25 -9.72 -3.04 12.52
CA LEU A 25 -8.38 -3.30 11.99
C LEU A 25 -7.88 -4.64 12.49
N SER A 26 -7.43 -5.46 11.56
CA SER A 26 -6.99 -6.84 11.81
C SER A 26 -5.49 -7.02 11.57
N ASP A 27 -4.90 -6.26 10.64
CA ASP A 27 -3.50 -6.40 10.28
C ASP A 27 -2.89 -5.08 9.76
N ILE A 28 -1.58 -4.93 9.97
CA ILE A 28 -0.79 -3.79 9.50
C ILE A 28 0.48 -4.35 8.87
N GLN A 29 0.58 -4.26 7.54
CA GLN A 29 1.79 -4.60 6.83
C GLN A 29 2.51 -3.34 6.39
N VAL A 30 3.81 -3.28 6.68
CA VAL A 30 4.64 -2.15 6.27
C VAL A 30 5.77 -2.66 5.39
N SER A 31 5.76 -2.24 4.14
CA SER A 31 6.90 -2.33 3.24
C SER A 31 7.53 -0.95 3.14
N ASN A 32 8.80 -0.83 3.49
CA ASN A 32 9.47 0.45 3.61
C ASN A 32 10.76 0.38 2.80
N GLY A 33 10.78 1.03 1.65
CA GLY A 33 11.97 1.22 0.82
C GLY A 33 12.49 2.64 0.95
N ASN A 34 13.59 2.94 0.25
CA ASN A 34 14.19 4.28 0.24
C ASN A 34 13.39 5.31 -0.57
N GLN A 35 12.70 4.90 -1.64
CA GLN A 35 11.92 5.81 -2.51
C GLN A 35 10.41 5.66 -2.36
N GLN A 36 9.96 4.51 -1.86
CA GLN A 36 8.55 4.22 -1.69
C GLN A 36 8.34 3.44 -0.41
N ALA A 37 7.33 3.83 0.35
CA ALA A 37 6.81 3.04 1.46
C ALA A 37 5.33 2.72 1.22
N ARG A 38 4.94 1.48 1.51
CA ARG A 38 3.56 1.01 1.42
C ARG A 38 3.13 0.48 2.79
N ILE A 39 2.11 1.11 3.35
CA ILE A 39 1.45 0.69 4.58
C ILE A 39 0.09 0.11 4.18
N THR A 40 -0.10 -1.19 4.37
CA THR A 40 -1.35 -1.90 4.07
C THR A 40 -2.07 -2.19 5.36
N LEU A 41 -3.28 -1.66 5.49
CA LEU A 41 -4.14 -1.87 6.65
C LEU A 41 -5.29 -2.77 6.25
N SER A 42 -5.47 -3.89 6.95
CA SER A 42 -6.53 -4.85 6.67
C SER A 42 -7.65 -4.71 7.69
N PHE A 43 -8.90 -4.72 7.21
CA PHE A 43 -10.09 -4.44 7.99
C PHE A 43 -11.15 -5.52 7.79
N ILE A 44 -11.84 -5.82 8.89
CA ILE A 44 -13.09 -6.59 8.91
C ILE A 44 -14.23 -5.56 8.88
N GLY A 45 -14.99 -5.53 7.77
CA GLY A 45 -15.98 -4.49 7.50
C GLY A 45 -15.39 -3.28 6.76
N ASP A 46 -16.26 -2.40 6.25
CA ASP A 46 -15.86 -1.25 5.43
C ASP A 46 -15.30 -0.11 6.29
N PRO A 47 -14.00 0.24 6.19
CA PRO A 47 -13.41 1.26 7.04
C PRO A 47 -13.75 2.67 6.59
N ASP A 48 -14.11 3.51 7.56
CA ASP A 48 -14.07 4.96 7.44
C ASP A 48 -12.68 5.44 7.92
N TYR A 49 -11.97 6.10 7.03
CA TYR A 49 -10.61 6.58 7.26
C TYR A 49 -10.38 7.92 6.56
N ALA A 50 -9.47 8.70 7.11
CA ALA A 50 -9.00 9.94 6.51
C ALA A 50 -7.49 10.07 6.74
N PHE A 51 -6.79 10.71 5.82
CA PHE A 51 -5.40 11.08 6.04
C PHE A 51 -5.20 12.58 5.84
N SER A 52 -4.21 13.13 6.53
CA SER A 52 -3.86 14.54 6.45
C SER A 52 -2.35 14.70 6.55
N HIS A 53 -1.81 15.66 5.80
CA HIS A 53 -0.39 16.01 5.88
C HIS A 53 -0.24 17.07 6.96
N GLN A 54 0.48 16.74 8.03
CA GLN A 54 0.88 17.76 9.02
C GLN A 54 2.08 18.56 8.53
N SER A 55 2.95 17.92 7.74
CA SER A 55 4.07 18.53 7.06
C SER A 55 4.43 17.69 5.83
N LYS A 56 5.39 18.15 5.01
CA LYS A 56 5.95 17.33 3.91
C LYS A 56 6.60 16.03 4.39
N ARG A 57 6.88 15.89 5.68
CA ARG A 57 7.55 14.73 6.30
C ARG A 57 6.71 14.05 7.37
N THR A 58 5.43 14.42 7.52
CA THR A 58 4.59 13.88 8.58
C THR A 58 3.17 13.73 8.09
N VAL A 59 2.69 12.49 8.12
CA VAL A 59 1.36 12.12 7.64
C VAL A 59 0.59 11.55 8.81
N ALA A 60 -0.60 12.09 9.07
CA ALA A 60 -1.54 11.54 10.03
C ALA A 60 -2.59 10.71 9.30
N LEU A 61 -2.88 9.55 9.84
CA LEU A 61 -3.92 8.64 9.39
C LEU A 61 -4.92 8.45 10.53
N ASP A 62 -6.14 8.88 10.31
CA ASP A 62 -7.26 8.75 11.22
C ASP A 62 -8.16 7.62 10.71
N ILE A 63 -8.54 6.69 11.59
CA ILE A 63 -9.34 5.51 11.28
C ILE A 63 -10.46 5.42 12.30
N LYS A 64 -11.71 5.33 11.86
CA LYS A 64 -12.88 5.18 12.73
C LYS A 64 -12.94 3.77 13.31
N GLN A 65 -12.19 3.57 14.38
CA GLN A 65 -12.23 2.40 15.24
C GLN A 65 -11.74 2.75 16.63
N THR A 66 -12.07 1.91 17.60
CA THR A 66 -11.55 1.99 18.97
C THR A 66 -10.51 0.92 19.20
N GLY A 67 -9.54 1.21 20.08
CA GLY A 67 -8.52 0.25 20.49
C GLY A 67 -7.11 0.78 20.41
N VAL A 68 -6.19 0.04 21.01
CA VAL A 68 -4.75 0.31 20.99
C VAL A 68 -4.09 -0.72 20.08
N ILE A 69 -3.25 -0.27 19.14
CA ILE A 69 -2.40 -1.17 18.36
C ILE A 69 -1.18 -1.52 19.20
N GLN A 70 -0.96 -2.82 19.38
CA GLN A 70 0.24 -3.33 20.01
C GLN A 70 1.42 -3.25 19.03
N GLY A 71 2.62 -2.94 19.54
CA GLY A 71 3.83 -2.85 18.71
C GLY A 71 4.12 -1.46 18.13
N LEU A 72 3.35 -0.42 18.51
CA LEU A 72 3.72 0.97 18.25
C LEU A 72 4.48 1.57 19.46
N PRO A 73 5.48 2.44 19.23
CA PRO A 73 5.94 2.91 17.93
C PRO A 73 6.78 1.86 17.19
N LEU A 74 6.56 1.76 15.88
CA LEU A 74 7.40 0.97 14.99
C LEU A 74 8.48 1.87 14.41
N LEU A 75 9.73 1.61 14.78
CA LEU A 75 10.89 2.37 14.34
C LEU A 75 11.59 1.66 13.19
N PHE A 76 11.94 2.40 12.15
CA PHE A 76 12.67 1.88 11.00
C PHE A 76 14.07 2.51 10.98
N SER A 77 15.07 1.65 10.84
CA SER A 77 16.48 2.05 10.73
C SER A 77 17.01 1.75 9.33
N GLY A 78 18.12 2.38 8.95
CA GLY A 78 18.71 2.22 7.61
C GLY A 78 18.13 3.19 6.58
N ASN A 79 18.31 2.85 5.30
CA ASN A 79 17.93 3.70 4.17
C ASN A 79 16.45 3.49 3.81
N ASN A 80 15.55 4.11 4.58
CA ASN A 80 14.11 3.98 4.45
C ASN A 80 13.42 5.35 4.35
N LEU A 81 12.30 5.40 3.64
CA LEU A 81 11.49 6.62 3.49
C LEU A 81 10.69 6.92 4.76
N VAL A 82 10.12 5.90 5.40
CA VAL A 82 9.44 6.05 6.70
C VAL A 82 10.46 5.85 7.83
N LYS A 83 10.53 6.80 8.75
CA LYS A 83 11.37 6.76 9.95
C LYS A 83 10.67 6.03 11.09
N ALA A 84 9.40 6.35 11.30
CA ALA A 84 8.63 5.80 12.41
C ALA A 84 7.13 5.82 12.10
N ILE A 85 6.41 4.85 12.65
CA ILE A 85 4.95 4.89 12.79
C ILE A 85 4.66 4.89 14.28
N ARG A 86 3.90 5.86 14.75
CA ARG A 86 3.51 5.99 16.17
C ARG A 86 2.02 6.18 16.32
N SER A 87 1.50 5.88 17.50
CA SER A 87 0.16 6.32 17.89
C SER A 87 0.18 7.85 18.07
N GLY A 88 -0.74 8.54 17.43
CA GLY A 88 -1.01 9.96 17.63
C GLY A 88 -2.18 10.16 18.57
N THR A 89 -2.45 11.42 18.92
CA THR A 89 -3.63 11.80 19.69
C THR A 89 -4.90 11.61 18.85
N PRO A 90 -5.85 10.77 19.26
CA PRO A 90 -7.15 10.62 18.61
C PRO A 90 -7.85 11.96 18.37
N LYS A 91 -8.58 12.09 17.25
CA LYS A 91 -9.47 13.24 17.02
C LYS A 91 -10.75 13.16 17.85
N ASP A 92 -11.22 11.95 18.13
CA ASP A 92 -12.42 11.67 18.93
C ASP A 92 -12.31 10.28 19.56
N ALA A 93 -13.25 9.95 20.45
CA ALA A 93 -13.26 8.70 21.21
C ALA A 93 -13.46 7.43 20.36
N GLN A 94 -13.79 7.57 19.08
CA GLN A 94 -14.03 6.45 18.14
C GLN A 94 -12.99 6.44 17.01
N THR A 95 -11.88 7.17 17.17
CA THR A 95 -10.86 7.29 16.14
C THR A 95 -9.51 6.87 16.67
N LEU A 96 -8.88 5.94 15.97
CA LEU A 96 -7.46 5.67 16.11
C LEU A 96 -6.70 6.65 15.20
N ARG A 97 -5.68 7.32 15.74
CA ARG A 97 -4.75 8.13 14.94
C ARG A 97 -3.37 7.47 14.89
N LEU A 98 -2.88 7.23 13.68
CA LEU A 98 -1.51 6.85 13.39
C LEU A 98 -0.76 8.05 12.82
N VAL A 99 0.48 8.25 13.24
CA VAL A 99 1.35 9.28 12.69
C VAL A 99 2.58 8.62 12.10
N VAL A 100 2.82 8.89 10.83
CA VAL A 100 3.94 8.39 10.04
C VAL A 100 4.93 9.52 9.87
N ASP A 101 6.14 9.34 10.42
CA ASP A 101 7.26 10.24 10.19
C ASP A 101 8.07 9.76 8.99
N LEU A 102 8.43 10.69 8.11
CA LEU A 102 9.25 10.44 6.94
C LEU A 102 10.67 11.00 7.15
N THR A 103 11.64 10.33 6.54
CA THR A 103 13.04 10.78 6.52
C THR A 103 13.24 11.94 5.54
N GLU A 104 12.51 11.91 4.41
CA GLU A 104 12.48 12.94 3.38
C GLU A 104 11.05 13.35 3.02
N ASN A 105 10.91 14.32 2.12
CA ASN A 105 9.61 14.80 1.69
C ASN A 105 8.91 13.72 0.87
N GLY A 106 7.62 13.50 1.11
CA GLY A 106 6.87 12.50 0.37
C GLY A 106 5.45 12.93 0.02
N LYS A 107 4.91 12.32 -1.05
CA LYS A 107 3.51 12.42 -1.45
C LYS A 107 2.81 11.13 -1.06
N THR A 108 1.61 11.22 -0.50
CA THR A 108 0.85 10.05 -0.10
C THR A 108 -0.42 9.88 -0.91
N GLU A 109 -0.73 8.63 -1.20
CA GLU A 109 -1.97 8.21 -1.81
C GLU A 109 -2.56 7.11 -0.94
N ALA A 110 -3.89 7.10 -0.82
CA ALA A 110 -4.61 6.06 -0.12
C ALA A 110 -5.62 5.44 -1.08
N VAL A 111 -5.59 4.12 -1.19
CA VAL A 111 -6.52 3.39 -2.04
C VAL A 111 -7.22 2.34 -1.20
N LYS A 112 -8.55 2.49 -1.06
CA LYS A 112 -9.40 1.44 -0.51
C LYS A 112 -9.61 0.36 -1.56
N ARG A 113 -9.36 -0.89 -1.18
CA ARG A 113 -9.60 -2.10 -1.98
C ARG A 113 -10.49 -3.03 -1.19
N GLN A 114 -11.32 -3.78 -1.89
CA GLN A 114 -12.17 -4.81 -1.32
C GLN A 114 -11.83 -6.14 -1.99
N ASN A 115 -11.62 -7.18 -1.18
CA ASN A 115 -11.41 -8.55 -1.64
C ASN A 115 -12.39 -9.47 -0.90
N GLY A 116 -13.49 -9.81 -1.55
CA GLY A 116 -14.61 -10.49 -0.90
C GLY A 116 -15.19 -9.67 0.25
N SER A 117 -15.13 -10.22 1.46
CA SER A 117 -15.59 -9.56 2.69
C SER A 117 -14.51 -8.75 3.42
N ASN A 118 -13.25 -8.83 2.97
CA ASN A 118 -12.13 -8.11 3.59
C ASN A 118 -11.88 -6.80 2.86
N TYR A 119 -11.58 -5.76 3.63
CA TYR A 119 -11.22 -4.44 3.12
C TYR A 119 -9.75 -4.18 3.41
N THR A 120 -9.02 -3.61 2.45
CA THR A 120 -7.65 -3.18 2.67
C THR A 120 -7.50 -1.73 2.24
N VAL A 121 -6.90 -0.92 3.08
CA VAL A 121 -6.52 0.44 2.72
C VAL A 121 -5.01 0.47 2.52
N VAL A 122 -4.61 0.69 1.27
CA VAL A 122 -3.20 0.74 0.87
C VAL A 122 -2.76 2.20 0.84
N PHE A 123 -1.93 2.56 1.81
CA PHE A 123 -1.26 3.85 1.87
C PHE A 123 0.10 3.75 1.18
N THR A 124 0.24 4.42 0.06
CA THR A 124 1.50 4.50 -0.68
C THR A 124 2.11 5.88 -0.48
N ILE A 125 3.36 5.93 -0.05
CA ILE A 125 4.14 7.15 0.14
C ILE A 125 5.30 7.08 -0.84
N ASN A 126 5.40 8.07 -1.72
CA ASN A 126 6.51 8.20 -2.67
C ASN A 126 7.37 9.38 -2.26
N ALA A 127 8.70 9.22 -2.29
CA ALA A 127 9.63 10.31 -2.09
C ALA A 127 9.44 11.39 -3.18
N ASP A 128 9.56 12.66 -2.81
CA ASP A 128 9.49 13.81 -3.72
C ASP A 128 10.84 14.06 -4.45
N ALA A 129 11.69 13.03 -4.52
CA ALA A 129 12.96 13.07 -5.24
C ALA A 129 12.75 12.74 -6.73
N PRO A 130 13.56 13.31 -7.65
CA PRO A 130 13.52 12.96 -9.06
C PRO A 130 13.72 11.45 -9.23
N PRO A 131 13.01 10.78 -10.18
CA PRO A 131 13.25 9.38 -10.49
C PRO A 131 14.74 9.13 -10.73
N PRO A 132 15.31 8.00 -10.26
CA PRO A 132 16.69 7.68 -10.58
C PRO A 132 16.88 7.67 -12.10
N PRO A 133 18.02 8.18 -12.62
CA PRO A 133 18.27 8.21 -14.04
C PRO A 133 18.17 6.78 -14.61
N PRO A 134 17.57 6.61 -15.81
CA PRO A 134 17.44 5.29 -16.42
C PRO A 134 18.81 4.63 -16.57
N PRO A 135 18.93 3.30 -16.34
CA PRO A 135 20.19 2.61 -16.52
C PRO A 135 20.68 2.80 -17.96
N PRO A 136 21.99 3.01 -18.17
CA PRO A 136 22.53 3.15 -19.51
C PRO A 136 22.17 1.91 -20.33
N PRO A 137 21.74 2.06 -21.60
CA PRO A 137 21.44 0.92 -22.45
C PRO A 137 22.69 0.04 -22.51
N VAL A 138 22.56 -1.20 -22.05
CA VAL A 138 23.61 -2.20 -22.18
C VAL A 138 23.76 -2.44 -23.67
N VAL A 139 24.71 -1.74 -24.30
CA VAL A 139 25.15 -2.03 -25.66
C VAL A 139 25.69 -3.45 -25.60
N ALA A 140 24.88 -4.40 -26.04
CA ALA A 140 25.34 -5.74 -26.31
C ALA A 140 26.45 -5.61 -27.36
N LYS A 141 27.71 -5.61 -26.91
CA LYS A 141 28.86 -5.88 -27.76
C LYS A 141 28.65 -7.28 -28.31
N ARG A 142 27.96 -7.37 -29.45
CA ARG A 142 28.00 -8.54 -30.32
C ARG A 142 29.46 -8.70 -30.71
N VAL A 143 30.11 -9.68 -30.09
CA VAL A 143 31.45 -10.11 -30.47
C VAL A 143 31.37 -10.54 -31.93
N GLU A 144 31.92 -9.69 -32.77
CA GLU A 144 32.15 -9.91 -34.18
C GLU A 144 33.29 -10.94 -34.30
N ASN A 145 32.95 -12.23 -34.22
CA ASN A 145 33.89 -13.29 -34.58
C ASN A 145 33.95 -13.37 -36.11
N ALA A 146 34.74 -12.48 -36.70
CA ALA A 146 35.31 -12.69 -38.01
C ALA A 146 36.53 -13.60 -37.86
N CYS A 147 36.39 -14.87 -38.22
CA CYS A 147 37.51 -15.64 -38.77
C CYS A 147 37.03 -16.25 -40.08
N GLY A 148 37.29 -15.53 -41.17
CA GLY A 148 37.10 -16.06 -42.51
C GLY A 148 38.17 -17.08 -42.85
N CYS A 149 37.80 -18.09 -43.65
CA CYS A 149 38.72 -18.66 -44.62
C CYS A 149 37.98 -18.87 -45.94
N ARG A 150 38.64 -18.44 -47.01
CA ARG A 150 38.14 -18.26 -48.38
C ARG A 150 38.04 -19.59 -49.15
N THR A 151 36.97 -19.66 -49.94
CA THR A 151 36.84 -20.10 -51.35
C THR A 151 37.89 -21.04 -51.97
N ALA A 152 37.41 -22.19 -52.46
CA ALA A 152 37.80 -22.90 -53.71
C ALA A 152 36.91 -24.16 -53.83
N ARG A 153 36.50 -24.73 -54.97
CA ARG A 153 36.54 -24.47 -56.41
C ARG A 153 35.71 -25.62 -57.03
N GLN A 154 34.95 -25.38 -58.09
CA GLN A 154 34.20 -26.38 -58.86
C GLN A 154 35.08 -27.57 -59.32
N ARG A 155 34.54 -28.79 -59.33
CA ARG A 155 34.64 -29.69 -60.51
C ARG A 155 33.69 -30.90 -60.47
N THR A 156 32.82 -30.91 -61.46
CA THR A 156 32.09 -32.03 -62.04
C THR A 156 33.05 -33.13 -62.54
N GLY A 157 32.69 -34.40 -62.44
CA GLY A 157 33.37 -35.49 -63.16
C GLY A 157 33.06 -36.89 -62.66
N ALA A 158 32.37 -37.67 -63.48
CA ALA A 158 32.11 -39.10 -63.36
C ALA A 158 33.34 -39.97 -63.64
N GLN A 159 33.41 -41.20 -63.10
CA GLN A 159 33.66 -42.49 -63.79
C GLN A 159 34.14 -43.62 -62.85
N SER A 160 33.62 -44.84 -63.12
CA SER A 160 34.15 -46.23 -63.04
C SER A 160 35.37 -46.52 -62.14
N VAL A 161 35.45 -47.65 -61.43
CA VAL A 161 35.15 -49.06 -61.78
C VAL A 161 34.61 -49.81 -60.56
#